data_AF-A0A3D0JY53-F1
#
_entry.id   AF-A0A3D0JY53-F1
#
_cell.length_a   1.000
_cell.length_b   1.000
_cell.length_c   1.000
_cell.angle_alpha   90.00
_cell.angle_beta   90.00
_cell.angle_gamma   90.00
#
_symmetry.space_group_name_H-M   'P 1'
#
loop_
_entity.id
_entity.type
_entity.pdbx_description
1 polymer ?
#
loop_
_entity_poly.entity_id
_entity_poly.type
_entity_poly.pdbx_seq_one_letter_code
_entity_poly.pdbx_strand_id
1 'polypeptide(L)'
;LAIKELRQVVSTHRDPEAIRLLRLVEAQMRLRQRHDDDSPPPQPPQPDRRPDRRPDRLTDREVNLIRVYEIDLENPPRVLVPRNAVMELCEQYGTSNLVPDTEAERMELAASPSIDIVRLMFKLRARELYDRIDVLSEPQALQLFRERVHDTWLMNNCATTRCHGGTGAGRFRLQRARSTDNRTRYTNLLMIDRFRCEDGASLVNWDDPSSSRLIQYGLPADQTNSPHPNVPGWKPVFGGSQRDLANGAELWIASMRSTPRPVYPVGQSIIPVPPSGSEFPDDGTDLPDAGGPANP
;
A
#
# COMPACT_ATOMS: atom_id res chain seq x y z
N LEU A 1 -18.36 -25.30 9.55
CA LEU A 1 -17.31 -26.35 9.53
C LEU A 1 -17.32 -27.20 10.80
N ALA A 2 -17.14 -26.61 11.99
CA ALA A 2 -16.98 -27.34 13.27
C ALA A 2 -18.10 -28.34 13.68
N ILE A 3 -19.39 -28.06 13.41
CA ILE A 3 -20.50 -28.98 13.77
C ILE A 3 -20.50 -30.26 12.94
N LYS A 4 -20.11 -30.17 11.67
CA LYS A 4 -20.10 -31.31 10.76
C LYS A 4 -19.05 -32.33 11.23
N GLU A 5 -17.91 -31.82 11.71
CA GLU A 5 -16.85 -32.60 12.32
C GLU A 5 -17.28 -33.21 13.67
N LEU A 6 -17.94 -32.44 14.55
CA LEU A 6 -18.47 -32.95 15.83
C LEU A 6 -19.52 -34.06 15.66
N ARG A 7 -20.42 -33.94 14.68
CA ARG A 7 -21.41 -34.98 14.35
C ARG A 7 -20.73 -36.26 13.86
N GLN A 8 -19.67 -36.12 13.07
CA GLN A 8 -18.90 -37.25 12.58
C GLN A 8 -18.19 -37.98 13.73
N VAL A 9 -17.55 -37.26 14.65
CA VAL A 9 -16.88 -37.85 15.83
C VAL A 9 -17.87 -38.60 16.74
N VAL A 10 -19.05 -38.02 17.00
CA VAL A 10 -20.10 -38.68 17.79
C VAL A 10 -20.62 -39.95 17.11
N SER A 11 -20.75 -39.95 15.78
CA SER A 11 -21.23 -41.11 15.01
C SER A 11 -20.25 -42.28 15.01
N THR A 12 -18.94 -42.01 15.12
CA THR A 12 -17.89 -43.02 14.97
C THR A 12 -17.38 -43.56 16.32
N HIS A 13 -17.27 -42.72 17.36
CA HIS A 13 -16.58 -43.11 18.61
C HIS A 13 -17.47 -43.08 19.86
N ARG A 14 -18.75 -42.64 19.76
CA ARG A 14 -19.71 -42.53 20.89
C ARG A 14 -19.09 -41.98 22.18
N ASP A 15 -18.20 -40.99 22.06
CA ASP A 15 -17.56 -40.34 23.20
C ASP A 15 -18.61 -39.53 24.00
N PRO A 16 -18.78 -39.79 25.30
CA PRO A 16 -19.71 -39.05 26.16
C PRO A 16 -19.50 -37.53 26.15
N GLU A 17 -18.25 -37.07 26.04
CA GLU A 17 -17.93 -35.64 26.06
C GLU A 17 -18.28 -34.98 24.72
N ALA A 18 -18.06 -35.69 23.61
CA ALA A 18 -18.48 -35.23 22.28
C ALA A 18 -20.01 -35.12 22.15
N ILE A 19 -20.76 -36.03 22.78
CA ILE A 19 -22.23 -35.98 22.84
C ILE A 19 -22.69 -34.77 23.67
N ARG A 20 -22.02 -34.49 24.80
CA ARG A 20 -22.32 -33.33 25.65
C ARG A 20 -22.09 -32.02 24.90
N LEU A 21 -20.95 -31.89 24.22
CA LEU A 21 -20.60 -30.71 23.41
C LEU A 21 -21.56 -30.51 22.24
N LEU A 22 -21.93 -31.58 21.53
CA LEU A 22 -22.89 -31.50 20.43
C LEU A 22 -24.26 -30.97 20.90
N ARG A 23 -24.77 -31.47 22.03
CA ARG A 23 -26.04 -30.99 22.62
C ARG A 23 -25.98 -29.51 23.00
N LEU A 24 -24.86 -29.07 23.57
CA LEU A 24 -24.67 -27.67 23.97
C LEU A 24 -24.65 -26.73 22.77
N VAL A 25 -23.96 -27.12 21.70
CA VAL A 25 -23.92 -26.35 20.45
C VAL A 25 -25.28 -26.32 19.75
N GLU A 26 -26.02 -27.44 19.72
CA GLU A 26 -27.37 -27.47 19.16
C GLU A 26 -28.37 -26.61 19.96
N ALA A 27 -28.24 -26.57 21.29
CA ALA A 27 -29.03 -25.68 22.13
C ALA A 27 -28.72 -24.19 21.87
N GLN A 28 -27.45 -23.83 21.72
CA GLN A 28 -27.04 -22.47 21.38
C GLN A 28 -27.55 -22.03 19.99
N MET A 29 -27.56 -22.94 19.02
CA MET A 29 -28.10 -22.65 17.68
C MET A 29 -29.61 -22.42 17.71
N ARG A 30 -30.37 -23.21 18.48
CA ARG A 30 -31.83 -22.99 18.62
C ARG A 30 -32.15 -21.66 19.29
N LEU A 31 -31.32 -21.23 20.25
CA LEU A 31 -31.46 -19.91 20.89
C LEU A 31 -31.16 -18.76 19.90
N ARG A 32 -30.15 -18.92 19.03
CA ARG A 32 -29.88 -17.96 17.95
C ARG A 32 -31.00 -17.91 16.91
N GLN A 33 -31.51 -19.05 16.46
CA GLN A 33 -32.62 -19.09 15.49
C GLN A 33 -33.89 -18.45 16.04
N ARG A 34 -34.22 -18.65 17.32
CA ARG A 34 -35.37 -17.97 17.94
C ARG A 34 -35.19 -16.45 18.05
N HIS A 35 -33.96 -15.98 18.21
CA HIS A 35 -33.66 -14.54 18.21
C HIS A 35 -33.76 -13.93 16.80
N ASP A 36 -33.50 -14.73 15.76
CA ASP A 36 -33.64 -14.32 14.36
C ASP A 36 -35.11 -14.36 13.89
N ASP A 37 -35.93 -15.29 14.38
CA ASP A 37 -37.37 -15.41 14.03
C ASP A 37 -38.26 -14.31 14.65
N ASP A 38 -37.87 -13.73 15.79
CA ASP A 38 -38.62 -12.64 16.46
C ASP A 38 -38.24 -11.22 15.93
N SER A 39 -37.38 -11.14 14.92
CA SER A 39 -36.95 -9.86 14.33
C SER A 39 -37.90 -9.42 13.19
N PRO A 40 -38.28 -8.11 13.11
CA PRO A 40 -39.10 -7.62 11.99
C PRO A 40 -38.41 -7.86 10.64
N PRO A 41 -39.17 -8.02 9.54
CA PRO A 41 -38.60 -8.37 8.24
C PRO A 41 -37.52 -7.37 7.81
N PRO A 42 -36.41 -7.84 7.22
CA PRO A 42 -35.30 -6.97 6.86
C PRO A 42 -35.76 -5.96 5.81
N GLN A 43 -35.46 -4.68 6.05
CA GLN A 43 -35.53 -3.67 5.00
C GLN A 43 -34.60 -4.09 3.86
N PRO A 44 -34.96 -3.83 2.59
CA PRO A 44 -34.12 -4.15 1.44
C PRO A 44 -32.71 -3.59 1.67
N PRO A 45 -31.65 -4.34 1.30
CA PRO A 45 -30.29 -3.97 1.61
C PRO A 45 -30.02 -2.57 1.06
N GLN A 46 -29.83 -1.60 1.96
CA GLN A 46 -29.30 -0.31 1.55
C GLN A 46 -27.93 -0.58 0.92
N PRO A 47 -27.62 0.01 -0.25
CA PRO A 47 -26.32 -0.16 -0.86
C PRO A 47 -25.28 0.22 0.18
N ASP A 48 -24.34 -0.70 0.39
CA ASP A 48 -23.30 -0.70 1.41
C ASP A 48 -22.60 0.66 1.42
N ARG A 49 -23.10 1.62 2.22
CA ARG A 49 -22.46 2.91 2.45
C ARG A 49 -21.30 2.67 3.40
N ARG A 50 -20.29 1.95 2.91
CA ARG A 50 -18.96 1.98 3.51
C ARG A 50 -18.58 3.46 3.61
N PRO A 51 -18.23 3.97 4.81
CA PRO A 51 -17.85 5.36 4.92
C PRO A 51 -16.75 5.63 3.90
N ASP A 52 -16.94 6.69 3.11
CA ASP A 52 -15.97 7.23 2.15
C ASP A 52 -14.72 7.72 2.91
N ARG A 53 -13.98 6.77 3.48
CA ARG A 53 -12.86 7.05 4.36
C ARG A 53 -11.67 7.30 3.46
N ARG A 54 -11.26 8.57 3.40
CA ARG A 54 -9.97 8.95 2.82
C ARG A 54 -8.88 8.05 3.42
N PRO A 55 -7.87 7.65 2.62
CA PRO A 55 -6.73 6.93 3.16
C PRO A 55 -6.17 7.70 4.35
N ASP A 56 -5.82 7.00 5.43
CA ASP A 56 -5.19 7.66 6.56
C ASP A 56 -3.86 8.27 6.08
N ARG A 57 -3.52 9.44 6.60
CA ARG A 57 -2.26 10.11 6.26
C ARG A 57 -1.15 9.55 7.14
N LEU A 58 0.01 9.24 6.53
CA LEU A 58 1.21 8.81 7.25
C LEU A 58 1.52 9.72 8.44
N THR A 59 2.14 9.17 9.48
CA THR A 59 2.72 9.93 10.59
C THR A 59 4.13 10.42 10.24
N ASP A 60 4.66 11.38 11.00
CA ASP A 60 6.03 11.88 10.78
C ASP A 60 7.09 10.77 10.99
N ARG A 61 6.84 9.86 11.93
CA ARG A 61 7.68 8.67 12.15
C ARG A 61 7.70 7.75 10.93
N GLU A 62 6.54 7.50 10.31
CA GLU A 62 6.47 6.67 9.10
C GLU A 62 7.13 7.35 7.90
N VAL A 63 6.97 8.68 7.77
CA VAL A 63 7.69 9.48 6.75
C VAL A 63 9.19 9.33 6.93
N ASN A 64 9.69 9.50 8.16
CA ASN A 64 11.11 9.33 8.46
C ASN A 64 11.57 7.90 8.14
N LEU A 65 10.79 6.87 8.45
CA LEU A 65 11.14 5.50 8.12
C LEU A 65 11.26 5.27 6.61
N ILE A 66 10.35 5.81 5.79
CA ILE A 66 10.50 5.77 4.32
C ILE A 66 11.84 6.40 3.90
N ARG A 67 12.21 7.54 4.49
CA ARG A 67 13.50 8.19 4.20
C ARG A 67 14.69 7.31 4.54
N VAL A 68 14.64 6.57 5.65
CA VAL A 68 15.69 5.60 6.03
C VAL A 68 15.85 4.53 4.96
N TYR A 69 14.75 3.96 4.47
CA TYR A 69 14.80 2.94 3.41
C TYR A 69 15.33 3.46 2.08
N GLU A 70 15.31 4.77 1.86
CA GLU A 70 15.79 5.43 0.64
C GLU A 70 17.15 6.13 0.83
N ILE A 71 17.88 5.82 1.91
CA ILE A 71 19.26 6.31 2.08
C ILE A 71 20.15 5.66 1.02
N ASP A 72 20.71 6.49 0.14
CA ASP A 72 21.85 6.14 -0.70
C ASP A 72 23.14 6.35 0.10
N LEU A 73 23.90 5.27 0.32
CA LEU A 73 25.14 5.33 1.09
C LEU A 73 26.33 5.96 0.34
N GLU A 74 26.22 6.14 -0.98
CA GLU A 74 27.22 6.82 -1.81
C GLU A 74 26.99 8.34 -1.86
N ASN A 75 25.73 8.77 -1.75
CA ASN A 75 25.35 10.17 -1.60
C ASN A 75 24.41 10.36 -0.38
N PRO A 76 24.96 10.24 0.85
CA PRO A 76 24.12 10.13 2.03
C PRO A 76 23.46 11.45 2.43
N PRO A 77 22.19 11.42 2.86
CA PRO A 77 21.59 12.55 3.54
C PRO A 77 22.26 12.76 4.91
N ARG A 78 22.05 13.94 5.51
CA ARG A 78 22.34 14.16 6.92
C ARG A 78 21.42 13.28 7.76
N VAL A 79 22.03 12.50 8.64
CA VAL A 79 21.35 11.57 9.55
C VAL A 79 21.88 11.76 10.97
N LEU A 80 21.06 11.39 11.94
CA LEU A 80 21.43 11.28 13.33
C LEU A 80 21.03 9.88 13.82
N VAL A 81 21.99 9.18 14.42
CA VAL A 81 21.72 7.95 15.18
C VAL A 81 22.01 8.23 16.64
N PRO A 82 21.02 8.15 17.54
CA PRO A 82 21.22 8.48 18.93
C PRO A 82 22.05 7.39 19.60
N ARG A 83 22.84 7.78 20.60
CA ARG A 83 23.78 6.90 21.29
C ARG A 83 23.15 5.64 21.86
N ASN A 84 21.94 5.73 22.40
CA ASN A 84 21.24 4.56 22.92
C ASN A 84 20.91 3.54 21.82
N ALA A 85 20.63 3.97 20.58
CA ALA A 85 20.39 3.06 19.47
C ALA A 85 21.66 2.29 19.08
N VAL A 86 22.84 2.89 19.24
CA VAL A 86 24.12 2.19 19.05
C VAL A 86 24.34 1.14 20.13
N MET A 87 23.98 1.45 21.39
CA MET A 87 24.06 0.47 22.47
C MET A 87 23.07 -0.68 22.27
N GLU A 88 21.83 -0.37 21.85
CA GLU A 88 20.81 -1.37 21.47
C GLU A 88 21.31 -2.26 20.31
N LEU A 89 21.99 -1.67 19.31
CA LEU A 89 22.62 -2.42 18.21
C LEU A 89 23.70 -3.39 18.74
N CYS A 90 24.61 -2.91 19.59
CA CYS A 90 25.68 -3.73 20.15
C CYS A 90 25.15 -4.86 21.04
N GLU A 91 24.06 -4.62 21.76
CA GLU A 91 23.39 -5.62 22.59
C GLU A 91 22.71 -6.69 21.73
N GLN A 92 21.92 -6.28 20.72
CA GLN A 92 21.14 -7.22 19.90
C GLN A 92 22.00 -8.00 18.89
N TYR A 93 23.08 -7.39 18.39
CA TYR A 93 23.92 -7.95 17.34
C TYR A 93 25.34 -8.26 17.81
N GLY A 94 25.60 -8.28 19.12
CA GLY A 94 26.94 -8.52 19.69
C GLY A 94 27.57 -9.87 19.35
N THR A 95 26.81 -10.84 18.81
CA THR A 95 27.37 -12.11 18.31
C THR A 95 27.89 -12.01 16.87
N SER A 96 27.64 -10.89 16.19
CA SER A 96 28.12 -10.65 14.83
C SER A 96 29.56 -10.16 14.87
N ASN A 97 30.42 -10.72 14.03
CA ASN A 97 31.81 -10.28 13.88
C ASN A 97 31.97 -8.84 13.34
N LEU A 98 30.87 -8.21 12.94
CA LEU A 98 30.85 -6.80 12.51
C LEU A 98 30.60 -5.83 13.67
N VAL A 99 30.22 -6.34 14.84
CA VAL A 99 29.88 -5.55 16.04
C VAL A 99 31.02 -5.69 17.05
N PRO A 100 31.43 -4.60 17.73
CA PRO A 100 32.52 -4.69 18.68
C PRO A 100 32.19 -5.47 19.95
N ASP A 101 33.15 -6.27 20.40
CA ASP A 101 33.01 -7.16 21.55
C ASP A 101 33.32 -6.46 22.87
N THR A 102 34.20 -5.46 22.87
CA THR A 102 34.63 -4.76 24.08
C THR A 102 33.85 -3.47 24.32
N GLU A 103 33.71 -3.08 25.60
CA GLU A 103 33.04 -1.82 25.97
C GLU A 103 33.76 -0.60 25.37
N ALA A 104 35.09 -0.60 25.33
CA ALA A 104 35.87 0.50 24.75
C ALA A 104 35.57 0.69 23.26
N GLU A 105 35.52 -0.38 22.49
CA GLU A 105 35.21 -0.31 21.05
C GLU A 105 33.73 0.04 20.79
N ARG A 106 32.81 -0.38 21.67
CA ARG A 106 31.39 0.04 21.59
C ARG A 106 31.25 1.55 21.81
N MET A 107 32.01 2.11 22.75
CA MET A 107 32.06 3.55 23.00
C MET A 107 32.62 4.32 21.79
N GLU A 108 33.63 3.77 21.13
CA GLU A 108 34.22 4.32 19.90
C GLU A 108 33.24 4.27 18.73
N LEU A 109 32.55 3.14 18.54
CA LEU A 109 31.47 3.01 17.55
C LEU A 109 30.36 4.05 17.79
N ALA A 110 29.98 4.25 19.06
CA ALA A 110 28.97 5.23 19.43
C ALA A 110 29.40 6.70 19.20
N ALA A 111 30.70 6.96 19.11
CA ALA A 111 31.25 8.27 18.75
C ALA A 111 31.51 8.42 17.24
N SER A 112 31.35 7.36 16.45
CA SER A 112 31.56 7.38 15.01
C SER A 112 30.51 8.22 14.28
N PRO A 113 30.80 8.70 13.05
CA PRO A 113 29.81 9.39 12.23
C PRO A 113 28.52 8.57 12.09
N SER A 114 27.36 9.21 12.23
CA SER A 114 26.06 8.52 12.18
C SER A 114 25.85 7.71 10.90
N ILE A 115 26.39 8.16 9.76
CA ILE A 115 26.27 7.43 8.50
C ILE A 115 27.03 6.09 8.49
N ASP A 116 28.14 5.98 9.23
CA ASP A 116 28.89 4.73 9.35
C ASP A 116 28.12 3.72 10.21
N ILE A 117 27.42 4.21 11.25
CA ILE A 117 26.50 3.40 12.05
C ILE A 117 25.32 2.93 11.20
N VAL A 118 24.73 3.80 10.36
CA VAL A 118 23.67 3.39 9.41
C VAL A 118 24.18 2.33 8.44
N ARG A 119 25.39 2.49 7.90
CA ARG A 119 26.03 1.50 7.02
C ARG A 119 26.18 0.14 7.72
N LEU A 120 26.56 0.13 9.00
CA LEU A 120 26.64 -1.08 9.81
C LEU A 120 25.24 -1.69 10.03
N MET A 121 24.25 -0.90 10.44
CA MET A 121 22.86 -1.34 10.60
C MET A 121 22.31 -1.98 9.32
N PHE A 122 22.62 -1.41 8.14
CA PHE A 122 22.20 -1.95 6.86
C PHE A 122 22.89 -3.27 6.51
N LYS A 123 24.20 -3.39 6.77
CA LYS A 123 24.95 -4.65 6.59
C LYS A 123 24.40 -5.77 7.49
N LEU A 124 24.07 -5.44 8.73
CA LEU A 124 23.47 -6.36 9.70
C LEU A 124 21.99 -6.65 9.42
N ARG A 125 21.34 -5.83 8.58
CA ARG A 125 19.89 -5.82 8.35
C ARG A 125 19.09 -5.63 9.65
N ALA A 126 19.57 -4.74 10.51
CA ALA A 126 18.98 -4.40 11.81
C ALA A 126 17.70 -3.54 11.68
N ARG A 127 16.68 -4.08 11.00
CA ARG A 127 15.47 -3.36 10.56
C ARG A 127 14.64 -2.84 11.73
N GLU A 128 14.66 -3.54 12.85
CA GLU A 128 14.02 -3.16 14.11
C GLU A 128 14.62 -1.89 14.74
N LEU A 129 15.84 -1.51 14.35
CA LEU A 129 16.50 -0.28 14.81
C LEU A 129 16.39 0.87 13.80
N TYR A 130 15.81 0.64 12.62
CA TYR A 130 15.74 1.68 11.58
C TYR A 130 14.87 2.86 11.99
N ASP A 131 13.89 2.64 12.87
CA ASP A 131 13.04 3.69 13.41
C ASP A 131 13.76 4.61 14.40
N ARG A 132 14.98 4.25 14.82
CA ARG A 132 15.86 5.07 15.66
C ARG A 132 16.72 6.04 14.86
N ILE A 133 16.78 5.88 13.54
CA ILE A 133 17.59 6.72 12.66
C ILE A 133 16.76 7.96 12.30
N ASP A 134 17.21 9.14 12.68
CA ASP A 134 16.57 10.40 12.27
C ASP A 134 17.21 10.91 10.97
N VAL A 135 16.42 11.02 9.90
CA VAL A 135 16.86 11.54 8.60
C VAL A 135 16.56 13.03 8.52
N LEU A 136 17.61 13.84 8.72
CA LEU A 136 17.53 15.28 8.91
C LEU A 136 17.46 16.06 7.59
N SER A 137 17.94 15.49 6.48
CA SER A 137 17.77 16.04 5.14
C SER A 137 17.14 15.02 4.21
N GLU A 138 16.33 15.48 3.25
CA GLU A 138 15.63 14.60 2.33
C GLU A 138 16.62 13.86 1.39
N PRO A 139 16.53 12.52 1.26
CA PRO A 139 17.31 11.77 0.27
C PRO A 139 17.05 12.27 -1.15
N GLN A 140 18.07 12.23 -2.02
CA GLN A 140 18.01 12.82 -3.36
C GLN A 140 16.83 12.29 -4.20
N ALA A 141 16.57 10.98 -4.17
CA ALA A 141 15.49 10.39 -4.93
C ALA A 141 14.11 10.89 -4.46
N LEU A 142 13.92 11.05 -3.15
CA LEU A 142 12.70 11.61 -2.58
C LEU A 142 12.57 13.12 -2.81
N GLN A 143 13.69 13.84 -2.87
CA GLN A 143 13.72 15.24 -3.30
C GLN A 143 13.26 15.38 -4.76
N LEU A 144 13.73 14.51 -5.65
CA LEU A 144 13.29 14.49 -7.05
C LEU A 144 11.79 14.20 -7.16
N PHE A 145 11.25 13.28 -6.37
CA PHE A 145 9.80 13.08 -6.30
C PHE A 145 9.06 14.38 -5.96
N ARG A 146 9.50 15.08 -4.91
CA ARG A 146 8.89 16.34 -4.49
C ARG A 146 8.94 17.39 -5.60
N GLU A 147 10.12 17.61 -6.16
CA GLU A 147 10.44 18.76 -7.03
C GLU A 147 10.12 18.56 -8.51
N ARG A 148 10.03 17.31 -8.97
CA ARG A 148 9.81 16.98 -10.39
C ARG A 148 8.47 16.31 -10.67
N VAL A 149 7.81 15.78 -9.63
CA VAL A 149 6.56 15.03 -9.77
C VAL A 149 5.45 15.62 -8.93
N HIS A 150 5.58 15.53 -7.61
CA HIS A 150 4.51 15.85 -6.68
C HIS A 150 4.08 17.32 -6.77
N ASP A 151 5.01 18.24 -6.50
CA ASP A 151 4.70 19.67 -6.41
C ASP A 151 4.57 20.31 -7.80
N THR A 152 5.17 19.70 -8.83
CA THR A 152 5.23 20.24 -10.20
C THR A 152 3.93 20.01 -10.97
N TRP A 153 3.48 18.76 -11.08
CA TRP A 153 2.38 18.42 -11.98
C TRP A 153 1.36 17.46 -11.37
N LEU A 154 1.74 16.54 -10.49
CA LEU A 154 0.83 15.54 -9.95
C LEU A 154 -0.35 16.19 -9.22
N MET A 155 -0.07 17.15 -8.34
CA MET A 155 -1.10 17.76 -7.51
C MET A 155 -2.12 18.60 -8.29
N ASN A 156 -1.66 19.29 -9.34
CA ASN A 156 -2.48 20.23 -10.10
C ASN A 156 -3.24 19.56 -11.25
N ASN A 157 -2.73 18.42 -11.76
CA ASN A 157 -3.33 17.75 -12.90
C ASN A 157 -4.08 16.47 -12.50
N CYS A 158 -3.54 15.68 -11.57
CA CYS A 158 -4.08 14.36 -11.21
C CYS A 158 -4.84 14.37 -9.89
N ALA A 159 -4.30 15.01 -8.84
CA ALA A 159 -4.90 15.04 -7.51
C ALA A 159 -6.01 16.09 -7.32
N THR A 160 -6.60 16.59 -8.41
CA THR A 160 -7.71 17.54 -8.34
C THR A 160 -8.97 16.86 -7.81
N THR A 161 -9.89 17.63 -7.22
CA THR A 161 -11.15 17.10 -6.70
C THR A 161 -12.01 16.42 -7.78
N ARG A 162 -11.85 16.77 -9.07
CA ARG A 162 -12.59 16.15 -10.18
C ARG A 162 -11.99 14.82 -10.62
N CYS A 163 -10.70 14.62 -10.36
CA CYS A 163 -9.96 13.41 -10.75
C CYS A 163 -9.66 12.58 -9.50
N HIS A 164 -8.38 12.44 -9.12
CA HIS A 164 -7.97 11.53 -8.05
C HIS A 164 -7.95 12.15 -6.65
N GLY A 165 -8.33 13.42 -6.47
CA GLY A 165 -8.41 14.06 -5.14
C GLY A 165 -9.81 14.11 -4.52
N GLY A 166 -10.83 13.69 -5.28
CA GLY A 166 -12.25 13.76 -4.91
C GLY A 166 -12.79 12.51 -4.23
N THR A 167 -14.04 12.56 -3.80
CA THR A 167 -14.79 11.39 -3.29
C THR A 167 -15.12 10.40 -4.41
N GLY A 168 -15.26 10.87 -5.64
CA GLY A 168 -15.50 10.05 -6.84
C GLY A 168 -14.25 9.43 -7.46
N ALA A 169 -13.08 9.53 -6.82
CA ALA A 169 -11.80 9.05 -7.34
C ALA A 169 -11.67 7.51 -7.41
N GLY A 170 -12.65 6.78 -6.85
CA GLY A 170 -12.60 5.33 -6.74
C GLY A 170 -11.43 4.87 -5.87
N ARG A 171 -10.78 3.77 -6.29
CA ARG A 171 -9.68 3.14 -5.54
C ARG A 171 -8.40 3.97 -5.51
N PHE A 172 -8.14 4.79 -6.54
CA PHE A 172 -6.92 5.61 -6.59
C PHE A 172 -7.23 7.04 -6.17
N ARG A 173 -7.09 7.32 -4.87
CA ARG A 173 -7.48 8.59 -4.24
C ARG A 173 -6.34 9.32 -3.54
N LEU A 174 -5.66 10.21 -4.25
CA LEU A 174 -4.56 11.04 -3.75
C LEU A 174 -5.01 12.03 -2.65
N GLN A 175 -4.11 12.26 -1.69
CA GLN A 175 -4.24 13.27 -0.65
C GLN A 175 -3.98 14.67 -1.19
N ARG A 176 -4.87 15.61 -0.85
CA ARG A 176 -4.78 17.02 -1.29
C ARG A 176 -4.56 18.02 -0.17
N ALA A 177 -5.00 17.70 1.05
CA ALA A 177 -4.93 18.62 2.17
C ALA A 177 -3.46 18.88 2.54
N ARG A 178 -3.07 20.17 2.62
CA ARG A 178 -1.69 20.57 2.88
C ARG A 178 -0.73 19.84 1.93
N SER A 179 -0.89 20.05 0.62
CA SER A 179 -0.13 19.33 -0.42
C SER A 179 1.38 19.45 -0.25
N THR A 180 1.86 20.54 0.35
CA THR A 180 3.28 20.76 0.64
C THR A 180 3.76 20.19 1.98
N ASP A 181 2.90 19.46 2.70
CA ASP A 181 3.25 18.74 3.93
C ASP A 181 3.88 17.38 3.59
N ASN A 182 4.97 17.01 4.27
CA ASN A 182 5.67 15.75 3.99
C ASN A 182 4.76 14.53 4.17
N ARG A 183 3.89 14.54 5.18
CA ARG A 183 2.97 13.43 5.39
C ARG A 183 2.03 13.23 4.20
N THR A 184 1.56 14.32 3.59
CA THR A 184 0.74 14.28 2.37
C THR A 184 1.54 13.77 1.17
N ARG A 185 2.72 14.34 0.92
CA ARG A 185 3.57 13.93 -0.22
C ARG A 185 3.92 12.45 -0.16
N TYR A 186 4.36 11.98 0.98
CA TYR A 186 4.81 10.60 1.15
C TYR A 186 3.64 9.62 1.21
N THR A 187 2.45 10.06 1.66
CA THR A 187 1.23 9.27 1.47
C THR A 187 0.94 9.09 -0.01
N ASN A 188 1.01 10.16 -0.81
CA ASN A 188 0.82 10.09 -2.26
C ASN A 188 1.87 9.21 -2.96
N LEU A 189 3.13 9.28 -2.52
CA LEU A 189 4.19 8.36 -2.98
C LEU A 189 3.80 6.90 -2.75
N LEU A 190 3.40 6.54 -1.53
CA LEU A 190 2.97 5.17 -1.21
C LEU A 190 1.75 4.74 -2.01
N MET A 191 0.79 5.64 -2.22
CA MET A 191 -0.37 5.35 -3.03
C MET A 191 0.05 5.03 -4.47
N ILE A 192 0.98 5.79 -5.04
CA ILE A 192 1.52 5.52 -6.39
C ILE A 192 2.26 4.17 -6.43
N ASP A 193 3.15 3.92 -5.48
CA ASP A 193 3.99 2.71 -5.42
C ASP A 193 3.16 1.43 -5.22
N ARG A 194 2.15 1.48 -4.36
CA ARG A 194 1.34 0.32 -3.97
C ARG A 194 0.11 0.10 -4.84
N PHE A 195 -0.35 1.11 -5.58
CA PHE A 195 -1.53 0.94 -6.41
C PHE A 195 -1.27 -0.06 -7.53
N ARG A 196 -2.30 -0.87 -7.79
CA ARG A 196 -2.36 -1.79 -8.92
C ARG A 196 -3.60 -1.46 -9.71
N CYS A 197 -3.44 -1.34 -11.02
CA CYS A 197 -4.55 -1.18 -11.94
C CYS A 197 -5.43 -2.44 -11.95
N GLU A 198 -6.55 -2.38 -12.67
CA GLU A 198 -7.52 -3.49 -12.74
C GLU A 198 -6.91 -4.79 -13.29
N ASP A 199 -5.97 -4.67 -14.22
CA ASP A 199 -5.20 -5.78 -14.79
C ASP A 199 -4.01 -6.25 -13.93
N GLY A 200 -3.88 -5.69 -12.71
CA GLY A 200 -2.85 -6.07 -11.75
C GLY A 200 -1.48 -5.40 -11.95
N ALA A 201 -1.25 -4.61 -12.99
CA ALA A 201 0.04 -3.95 -13.18
C ALA A 201 0.20 -2.68 -12.33
N SER A 202 1.44 -2.38 -11.95
CA SER A 202 1.84 -1.22 -11.14
C SER A 202 1.73 0.09 -11.91
N LEU A 203 1.55 1.22 -11.20
CA LEU A 203 1.64 2.55 -11.82
C LEU A 203 3.07 2.91 -12.21
N VAL A 204 4.04 2.45 -11.43
CA VAL A 204 5.46 2.70 -11.67
C VAL A 204 6.13 1.41 -12.09
N ASN A 205 6.83 1.48 -13.22
CA ASN A 205 7.80 0.48 -13.65
C ASN A 205 9.19 0.99 -13.29
N TRP A 206 9.78 0.41 -12.24
CA TRP A 206 11.09 0.83 -11.72
C TRP A 206 12.26 0.40 -12.62
N ASP A 207 12.06 -0.61 -13.48
CA ASP A 207 13.10 -1.12 -14.39
C ASP A 207 13.13 -0.40 -15.73
N ASP A 208 11.97 0.01 -16.21
CA ASP A 208 11.80 0.86 -17.40
C ASP A 208 10.89 2.05 -17.05
N PRO A 209 11.48 3.18 -16.60
CA PRO A 209 10.73 4.36 -16.22
C PRO A 209 9.76 4.84 -17.28
N SER A 210 10.17 4.83 -18.55
CA SER A 210 9.39 5.37 -19.67
C SER A 210 8.08 4.61 -19.88
N SER A 211 8.04 3.30 -19.62
CA SER A 211 6.82 2.49 -19.71
C SER A 211 5.95 2.51 -18.46
N SER A 212 6.33 3.29 -17.43
CA SER A 212 5.48 3.49 -16.24
C SER A 212 4.12 4.06 -16.64
N ARG A 213 3.03 3.43 -16.18
CA ARG A 213 1.68 3.92 -16.45
C ARG A 213 1.43 5.32 -15.94
N LEU A 214 2.06 5.69 -14.82
CA LEU A 214 2.04 7.06 -14.32
C LEU A 214 2.48 8.07 -15.39
N ILE A 215 3.48 7.72 -16.21
CA ILE A 215 3.96 8.53 -17.32
C ILE A 215 3.07 8.37 -18.56
N GLN A 216 2.76 7.12 -18.95
CA GLN A 216 1.95 6.80 -20.12
C GLN A 216 0.54 7.43 -20.07
N TYR A 217 -0.05 7.54 -18.87
CA TYR A 217 -1.32 8.21 -18.61
C TYR A 217 -1.25 9.74 -18.67
N GLY A 218 -0.06 10.33 -18.62
CA GLY A 218 0.13 11.76 -18.81
C GLY A 218 0.42 12.14 -20.26
N LEU A 219 0.71 11.18 -21.14
CA LEU A 219 1.01 11.42 -22.55
C LEU A 219 -0.26 11.62 -23.40
N PRO A 220 -0.16 12.36 -24.52
CA PRO A 220 -1.19 12.38 -25.56
C PRO A 220 -1.54 10.97 -26.05
N ALA A 221 -2.81 10.75 -26.43
CA ALA A 221 -3.33 9.44 -26.81
C ALA A 221 -2.63 8.81 -28.02
N ASP A 222 -2.04 9.62 -28.90
CA ASP A 222 -1.26 9.21 -30.08
C ASP A 222 0.22 8.91 -29.75
N GLN A 223 0.67 9.16 -28.52
CA GLN A 223 2.06 9.03 -28.08
C GLN A 223 2.22 8.03 -26.92
N THR A 224 1.18 7.28 -26.59
CA THR A 224 1.13 6.36 -25.44
C THR A 224 0.77 4.95 -25.87
N ASN A 225 1.41 3.96 -25.25
CA ASN A 225 1.04 2.55 -25.40
C ASN A 225 -0.01 2.11 -24.38
N SER A 226 -0.33 2.96 -23.41
CA SER A 226 -1.28 2.69 -22.34
C SER A 226 -1.98 4.00 -22.00
N PRO A 227 -3.00 4.39 -22.79
CA PRO A 227 -3.68 5.66 -22.59
C PRO A 227 -4.42 5.69 -21.26
N HIS A 228 -4.54 6.88 -20.67
CA HIS A 228 -5.39 7.08 -19.51
C HIS A 228 -6.85 6.73 -19.86
N PRO A 229 -7.62 6.12 -18.93
CA PRO A 229 -9.05 5.88 -19.13
C PRO A 229 -9.80 7.13 -19.58
N ASN A 230 -10.76 6.98 -20.49
CA ASN A 230 -11.54 8.10 -21.00
C ASN A 230 -12.54 8.59 -19.93
N VAL A 231 -12.18 9.66 -19.23
CA VAL A 231 -13.02 10.28 -18.20
C VAL A 231 -13.20 11.78 -18.48
N PRO A 232 -14.39 12.35 -18.20
CA PRO A 232 -14.66 13.76 -18.48
C PRO A 232 -13.66 14.70 -17.80
N GLY A 233 -13.08 15.61 -18.60
CA GLY A 233 -12.17 16.66 -18.11
C GLY A 233 -10.70 16.24 -17.98
N TRP A 234 -10.35 15.00 -18.33
CA TRP A 234 -8.94 14.61 -18.46
C TRP A 234 -8.29 15.30 -19.67
N LYS A 235 -7.01 15.65 -19.52
CA LYS A 235 -6.14 16.21 -20.56
C LYS A 235 -4.71 15.69 -20.36
N PRO A 236 -3.93 15.51 -21.44
CA PRO A 236 -2.54 15.11 -21.32
C PRO A 236 -1.70 16.19 -20.61
N VAL A 237 -0.78 15.74 -19.75
CA VAL A 237 0.14 16.58 -18.98
C VAL A 237 1.47 16.80 -19.73
N PHE A 238 1.92 15.80 -20.48
CA PHE A 238 3.24 15.77 -21.11
C PHE A 238 3.22 16.09 -22.61
N GLY A 239 2.19 16.81 -23.08
CA GLY A 239 2.06 17.19 -24.48
C GLY A 239 2.96 18.38 -24.89
N GLY A 240 3.40 18.39 -26.15
CA GLY A 240 4.08 19.54 -26.77
C GLY A 240 5.38 19.94 -26.07
N SER A 241 5.46 21.19 -25.60
CA SER A 241 6.63 21.75 -24.91
C SER A 241 6.81 21.25 -23.48
N GLN A 242 5.88 20.45 -22.93
CA GLN A 242 5.92 19.96 -21.55
C GLN A 242 6.59 18.58 -21.40
N ARG A 243 7.32 18.12 -22.43
CA ARG A 243 8.06 16.84 -22.39
C ARG A 243 9.09 16.77 -21.27
N ASP A 244 9.66 17.91 -20.88
CA ASP A 244 10.62 17.98 -19.77
C ASP A 244 10.02 17.54 -18.43
N LEU A 245 8.69 17.61 -18.26
CA LEU A 245 8.02 17.09 -17.08
C LEU A 245 8.06 15.55 -17.04
N ALA A 246 7.90 14.89 -18.20
CA ALA A 246 8.04 13.44 -18.29
C ALA A 246 9.49 13.02 -18.01
N ASN A 247 10.47 13.72 -18.60
CA ASN A 247 11.89 13.49 -18.32
C ASN A 247 12.22 13.63 -16.82
N GLY A 248 11.63 14.61 -16.14
CA GLY A 248 11.76 14.79 -14.69
C GLY A 248 11.16 13.64 -13.87
N ALA A 249 10.03 13.10 -14.30
CA ALA A 249 9.42 11.92 -13.68
C ALA A 249 10.26 10.66 -13.91
N GLU A 250 10.78 10.46 -15.12
CA GLU A 250 11.69 9.35 -15.44
C GLU A 250 12.97 9.41 -14.62
N LEU A 251 13.57 10.60 -14.47
CA LEU A 251 14.74 10.82 -13.63
C LEU A 251 14.47 10.45 -12.17
N TRP A 252 13.30 10.84 -11.64
CA TRP A 252 12.89 10.43 -10.29
C TRP A 252 12.78 8.90 -10.18
N ILE A 253 12.05 8.24 -11.08
CA ILE A 253 11.85 6.79 -11.02
C ILE A 253 13.18 6.06 -11.10
N ALA A 254 14.07 6.49 -12.00
CA ALA A 254 15.42 5.95 -12.13
C ALA A 254 16.26 6.15 -10.86
N SER A 255 16.12 7.30 -10.18
CA SER A 255 16.84 7.58 -8.93
C SER A 255 16.40 6.73 -7.74
N MET A 256 15.14 6.26 -7.74
CA MET A 256 14.58 5.36 -6.70
C MET A 256 14.95 3.89 -6.92
N ARG A 257 15.71 3.59 -7.99
CA ARG A 257 16.02 2.22 -8.42
C ARG A 257 17.01 1.54 -7.48
N SER A 258 16.49 0.99 -6.40
CA SER A 258 17.15 -0.05 -5.60
C SER A 258 16.57 -1.40 -6.01
N THR A 259 17.41 -2.38 -6.38
CA THR A 259 16.95 -3.72 -6.75
C THR A 259 17.48 -4.76 -5.75
N PRO A 260 16.60 -5.53 -5.06
CA PRO A 260 15.14 -5.40 -5.06
C PRO A 260 14.66 -4.12 -4.37
N ARG A 261 13.51 -3.58 -4.81
CA ARG A 261 12.88 -2.41 -4.16
C ARG A 261 12.49 -2.74 -2.72
N PRO A 262 12.76 -1.86 -1.74
CA PRO A 262 12.34 -2.07 -0.38
C PRO A 262 10.81 -2.05 -0.26
N VAL A 263 10.28 -2.92 0.61
CA VAL A 263 8.89 -2.81 1.08
C VAL A 263 8.89 -1.98 2.34
N TYR A 264 8.29 -0.80 2.30
CA TYR A 264 8.18 0.04 3.50
C TYR A 264 7.17 -0.55 4.49
N PRO A 265 7.54 -0.80 5.76
CA PRO A 265 6.63 -1.39 6.76
C PRO A 265 5.74 -0.32 7.42
N VAL A 266 5.09 0.53 6.61
CA VAL A 266 4.29 1.68 7.06
C VAL A 266 2.93 1.74 6.35
N GLY A 267 1.98 2.50 6.91
CA GLY A 267 0.75 2.87 6.18
C GLY A 267 -0.08 1.67 5.72
N GLN A 268 -0.28 0.66 6.58
CA GLN A 268 -1.04 -0.54 6.21
C GLN A 268 -2.49 -0.24 5.79
N SER A 269 -3.07 0.87 6.27
CA SER A 269 -4.39 1.36 5.85
C SER A 269 -4.39 2.17 4.54
N ILE A 270 -3.23 2.41 3.91
CA ILE A 270 -3.08 3.19 2.67
C ILE A 270 -3.33 2.31 1.41
N ILE A 271 -3.77 1.06 1.59
CA ILE A 271 -4.10 0.14 0.50
C ILE A 271 -5.62 0.19 0.23
N PRO A 272 -6.08 0.43 -1.00
CA PRO A 272 -7.48 0.23 -1.36
C PRO A 272 -7.80 -1.25 -1.28
N VAL A 273 -8.82 -1.60 -0.47
CA VAL A 273 -9.38 -2.95 -0.38
C VAL A 273 -9.66 -3.48 -1.80
N PRO A 274 -9.26 -4.72 -2.15
CA PRO A 274 -9.64 -5.31 -3.43
C PRO A 274 -11.17 -5.38 -3.54
N PRO A 275 -11.77 -5.34 -4.74
CA PRO A 275 -13.20 -5.50 -4.87
C PRO A 275 -13.61 -6.84 -4.27
N SER A 276 -14.41 -6.81 -3.19
CA SER A 276 -15.23 -7.95 -2.82
C SER A 276 -16.25 -8.11 -3.95
N GLY A 277 -16.21 -9.26 -4.61
CA GLY A 277 -17.13 -9.76 -5.64
C GLY A 277 -18.14 -8.77 -6.21
N SER A 278 -17.91 -8.30 -7.43
CA SER A 278 -19.01 -7.89 -8.28
C SER A 278 -19.77 -9.16 -8.67
N GLU A 279 -20.80 -9.51 -7.91
CA GLU A 279 -21.96 -10.15 -8.50
C GLU A 279 -22.44 -9.22 -9.61
N PHE A 280 -22.30 -9.68 -10.85
CA PHE A 280 -22.89 -9.00 -11.99
C PHE A 280 -24.40 -8.95 -11.79
N PRO A 281 -25.09 -7.84 -12.13
CA PRO A 281 -26.52 -7.91 -12.34
C PRO A 281 -26.74 -8.94 -13.45
N ASP A 282 -27.56 -9.94 -13.14
CA ASP A 282 -28.20 -10.80 -14.12
C ASP A 282 -28.93 -9.87 -15.10
N ASP A 283 -28.28 -9.57 -16.24
CA ASP A 283 -28.93 -8.86 -17.33
C ASP A 283 -29.87 -9.86 -17.97
N GLY A 284 -31.08 -9.91 -17.39
CA GLY A 284 -32.24 -10.65 -17.86
C GLY A 284 -32.56 -10.24 -19.29
N THR A 285 -31.81 -10.83 -20.21
CA THR A 285 -32.12 -10.85 -21.62
C THR A 285 -32.91 -12.12 -21.85
N ASP A 286 -34.23 -11.98 -21.72
CA ASP A 286 -35.21 -12.88 -22.34
C ASP A 286 -34.81 -13.04 -23.82
N LEU A 287 -34.14 -14.15 -24.13
CA LEU A 287 -34.00 -14.63 -25.50
C LEU A 287 -35.38 -15.17 -25.92
N PRO A 288 -35.98 -14.67 -27.02
CA PRO A 288 -37.25 -15.19 -27.49
C PRO A 288 -37.09 -16.66 -27.91
N ASP A 289 -38.06 -17.45 -27.46
CA ASP A 289 -38.21 -18.89 -27.65
C ASP A 289 -37.94 -19.30 -29.11
N ALA A 290 -36.78 -19.90 -29.35
CA ALA A 290 -36.45 -20.51 -30.63
C ALA A 290 -37.18 -21.85 -30.72
N GLY A 291 -38.36 -21.81 -31.34
CA GLY A 291 -39.12 -23.00 -31.69
C GLY A 291 -38.28 -24.03 -32.45
N GLY A 292 -38.31 -25.26 -31.94
CA GLY A 292 -37.79 -26.46 -32.59
C GLY A 292 -38.64 -27.68 -32.23
N PRO A 293 -38.69 -28.72 -33.08
CA PRO A 293 -39.94 -29.41 -33.42
C PRO A 293 -40.06 -30.87 -32.94
N ALA A 294 -41.19 -31.50 -33.32
CA ALA A 294 -41.53 -32.94 -33.43
C ALA A 294 -42.43 -33.51 -32.30
N ASN A 295 -43.73 -33.73 -32.54
CA ASN A 295 -44.40 -34.94 -33.10
C ASN A 295 -44.86 -35.94 -32.01
N PRO A 296 -45.89 -36.79 -32.24
CA PRO A 296 -46.70 -37.01 -33.45
C PRO A 296 -48.14 -36.48 -33.38
#